data_AF-A0A8J6PMP2-F1
#
_entry.id   AF-A0A8J6PMP2-F1
#
_cell.length_a   1.000
_cell.length_b   1.000
_cell.length_c   1.000
_cell.angle_alpha   90.00
_cell.angle_beta   90.00
_cell.angle_gamma   90.00
#
_symmetry.space_group_name_H-M   'P 1'
#
loop_
_entity.id
_entity.type
_entity.pdbx_description
1 polymer ?
#
loop_
_entity_poly.entity_id
_entity_poly.type
_entity_poly.pdbx_seq_one_letter_code
_entity_poly.pdbx_strand_id
1 'polypeptide(L)'
;MATYDDWLAAYSEVYEAIPEDVAVACPNCGHKTLRLVFTGDLHRAIGYGHFWCDTCFQGIGISRAPIPDGAIVQDIHLPHEEREPKIPNFILVS
;
A
#
# COMPACT_ATOMS: atom_id res chain seq x y z
N MET A 1 -10.69 12.37 11.60
CA MET A 1 -9.55 12.15 10.69
C MET A 1 -8.69 11.10 11.35
N ALA A 2 -8.40 10.01 10.66
CA ALA A 2 -7.57 8.94 11.21
C ALA A 2 -6.12 9.40 11.39
N THR A 3 -5.45 8.91 12.42
CA THR A 3 -4.03 9.18 12.71
C THR A 3 -3.12 8.26 11.91
N TYR A 4 -1.81 8.57 11.85
CA TYR A 4 -0.83 7.66 11.24
C TYR A 4 -0.82 6.28 11.90
N ASP A 5 -0.99 6.21 13.23
CA ASP A 5 -1.02 4.93 13.97
C ASP A 5 -2.24 4.08 13.60
N ASP A 6 -3.40 4.69 13.37
CA ASP A 6 -4.60 3.99 12.88
C ASP A 6 -4.36 3.37 11.49
N TRP A 7 -3.67 4.11 10.61
CA TRP A 7 -3.27 3.61 9.30
C TRP A 7 -2.20 2.53 9.37
N LEU A 8 -1.25 2.65 10.30
CA LEU A 8 -0.21 1.65 10.50
C LEU A 8 -0.80 0.33 11.03
N ALA A 9 -1.79 0.39 11.92
CA ALA A 9 -2.50 -0.80 12.39
C ALA A 9 -3.24 -1.51 11.23
N ALA A 10 -3.96 -0.76 10.39
CA ALA A 10 -4.63 -1.31 9.21
C ALA A 10 -3.63 -1.84 8.18
N TYR A 11 -2.47 -1.18 8.01
CA TYR A 11 -1.39 -1.67 7.15
C TYR A 11 -0.87 -3.02 7.63
N SER A 12 -0.59 -3.18 8.93
CA SER A 12 -0.08 -4.44 9.48
C SER A 12 -1.04 -5.60 9.26
N GLU A 13 -2.35 -5.38 9.46
CA GLU A 13 -3.38 -6.39 9.20
C GLU A 13 -3.41 -6.81 7.73
N VAL A 14 -3.38 -5.85 6.80
CA VAL A 14 -3.35 -6.15 5.35
C VAL A 14 -2.03 -6.81 4.94
N TYR A 15 -0.90 -6.37 5.51
CA TYR A 15 0.43 -6.89 5.20
C TYR A 15 0.59 -8.35 5.64
N GLU A 16 0.16 -8.68 6.85
CA GLU A 16 0.24 -10.04 7.41
C GLU A 16 -0.67 -11.03 6.68
N ALA A 17 -1.70 -10.53 5.99
CA ALA A 17 -2.62 -11.33 5.21
C ALA A 17 -2.19 -11.53 3.75
N ILE A 18 -1.02 -11.06 3.30
CA ILE A 18 -0.57 -11.31 1.92
C ILE A 18 -0.24 -12.80 1.75
N PRO A 19 -0.69 -13.47 0.67
CA PRO A 19 -1.32 -12.92 -0.55
C PRO A 19 -2.87 -12.87 -0.55
N GLU A 20 -3.52 -13.21 0.54
CA GLU A 20 -4.97 -13.12 0.67
C GLU A 20 -5.49 -11.66 0.62
N ASP A 21 -6.67 -11.50 0.00
CA ASP A 21 -7.38 -10.21 0.02
C ASP A 21 -8.27 -10.14 1.26
N VAL A 22 -7.90 -9.28 2.21
CA VAL A 22 -8.65 -9.04 3.44
C VAL A 22 -9.42 -7.72 3.36
N ALA A 23 -10.71 -7.80 3.67
CA ALA A 23 -11.63 -6.67 3.57
C ALA A 23 -11.58 -5.77 4.84
N VAL A 24 -10.39 -5.21 5.11
CA VAL A 24 -10.12 -4.26 6.20
C VAL A 24 -10.81 -2.92 5.89
N ALA A 25 -11.50 -2.37 6.88
CA ALA A 25 -12.18 -1.09 6.73
C ALA A 25 -11.17 0.06 6.81
N CYS A 26 -11.27 1.02 5.88
CA CYS A 26 -10.45 2.21 5.92
C CYS A 26 -10.63 2.96 7.25
N PRO A 27 -9.56 3.27 7.99
CA PRO A 27 -9.67 3.92 9.30
C PRO A 27 -10.24 5.35 9.21
N ASN A 28 -10.16 5.99 8.04
CA ASN A 28 -10.69 7.34 7.85
C ASN A 28 -12.18 7.37 7.42
N CYS A 29 -12.60 6.51 6.48
CA CYS A 29 -13.93 6.61 5.86
C CYS A 29 -14.78 5.32 5.95
N GLY A 30 -14.28 4.26 6.57
CA GLY A 30 -14.99 3.00 6.80
C GLY A 30 -15.18 2.10 5.57
N HIS A 31 -14.86 2.56 4.36
CA HIS A 31 -14.98 1.74 3.15
C HIS A 31 -13.88 0.68 3.07
N LYS A 32 -14.22 -0.49 2.55
CA LYS A 32 -13.32 -1.66 2.42
C LYS A 32 -12.63 -1.68 1.06
N THR A 33 -11.98 -0.57 0.71
CA THR A 33 -11.28 -0.38 -0.57
C THR A 33 -9.84 0.04 -0.33
N LEU A 34 -9.20 -0.59 0.66
CA LEU A 34 -7.79 -0.39 0.95
C LEU A 34 -6.95 -1.09 -0.12
N ARG A 35 -5.86 -0.45 -0.51
CA ARG A 35 -4.90 -0.94 -1.50
C ARG A 35 -3.51 -0.87 -0.91
N LEU A 36 -2.76 -1.95 -1.04
CA LEU A 36 -1.35 -2.02 -0.72
C LEU A 36 -0.59 -2.43 -1.98
N VAL A 37 0.28 -1.54 -2.45
CA VAL A 37 1.17 -1.80 -3.58
C VAL A 37 2.59 -1.47 -3.16
N PHE A 38 3.51 -2.39 -3.44
CA PHE A 38 4.93 -2.15 -3.23
C PHE A 38 5.55 -1.59 -4.50
N THR A 39 6.45 -0.65 -4.37
CA THR A 39 7.32 -0.20 -5.44
C THR A 39 8.73 -0.68 -5.11
N GLY A 40 9.27 -1.60 -5.91
CA GLY A 40 10.55 -2.24 -5.63
C GLY A 40 11.19 -2.91 -6.85
N ASP A 41 12.42 -3.38 -6.66
CA ASP A 41 13.09 -4.26 -7.61
C ASP A 41 12.55 -5.68 -7.41
N LEU A 42 12.02 -6.32 -8.45
CA LEU A 42 11.45 -7.67 -8.36
C LEU A 42 12.46 -8.74 -7.90
N HIS A 43 13.77 -8.46 -8.00
CA HIS A 43 14.83 -9.33 -7.49
C HIS A 43 15.23 -9.03 -6.03
N ARG A 44 14.75 -7.93 -5.45
CA ARG A 44 15.05 -7.54 -4.06
C ARG A 44 13.78 -7.54 -3.23
N ALA A 45 13.80 -8.26 -2.11
CA ALA A 45 12.67 -8.32 -1.19
C ALA A 45 12.49 -7.06 -0.31
N ILE A 46 12.92 -5.86 -0.76
CA ILE A 46 12.80 -4.60 -0.02
C ILE A 46 12.44 -3.47 -1.00
N GLY A 47 11.41 -2.69 -0.66
CA GLY A 47 10.96 -1.54 -1.45
C GLY A 47 10.21 -0.49 -0.63
N TYR A 48 9.29 0.20 -1.28
CA TYR A 48 8.41 1.19 -0.66
C TYR A 48 6.95 0.70 -0.70
N GLY A 49 6.28 0.63 0.44
CA GLY A 49 4.87 0.26 0.51
C GLY A 49 3.98 1.49 0.37
N HIS A 50 3.14 1.54 -0.65
CA HIS A 50 2.09 2.55 -0.81
C HIS A 50 0.77 1.95 -0.30
N PHE A 51 0.21 2.53 0.76
CA PHE A 51 -1.03 2.04 1.37
C PHE A 51 -2.08 3.13 1.40
N TRP A 52 -3.18 2.97 0.67
CA TRP A 52 -4.22 4.01 0.55
C TRP A 52 -5.62 3.43 0.46
N CYS A 53 -6.63 4.29 0.55
CA CYS A 53 -8.02 3.95 0.26
C CYS A 53 -8.46 4.54 -1.08
N ASP A 54 -8.97 3.71 -2.00
CA ASP A 54 -9.51 4.14 -3.30
C ASP A 54 -10.75 5.06 -3.19
N THR A 55 -11.39 5.12 -2.02
CA THR A 55 -12.60 5.96 -1.80
C THR A 55 -12.25 7.35 -1.31
N CYS A 56 -11.39 7.48 -0.30
CA CYS A 56 -11.07 8.79 0.30
C CYS A 56 -9.72 9.37 -0.15
N PHE A 57 -8.94 8.64 -0.95
CA PHE A 57 -7.62 9.04 -1.43
C PHE A 57 -6.68 9.54 -0.33
N GLN A 58 -6.76 8.93 0.85
CA GLN A 58 -5.81 9.11 1.94
C GLN A 58 -5.06 7.81 2.19
N GLY A 59 -3.87 7.92 2.77
CA GLY A 59 -3.02 6.77 3.02
C GLY A 59 -1.70 7.12 3.68
N ILE A 60 -0.83 6.12 3.77
CA ILE A 60 0.52 6.25 4.29
C ILE A 60 1.52 5.62 3.31
N GLY A 61 2.79 5.95 3.50
CA GLY A 61 3.89 5.36 2.78
C GLY A 61 4.91 4.74 3.72
N ILE A 62 5.25 3.48 3.50
CA ILE A 62 6.22 2.74 4.32
C ILE A 62 7.54 2.64 3.57
N SER A 63 8.55 3.32 4.10
CA SER A 63 9.91 3.27 3.55
C SER A 63 10.65 2.00 3.96
N ARG A 64 11.40 1.40 3.03
CA ARG A 64 12.19 0.17 3.28
C ARG A 64 11.32 -0.99 3.79
N ALA A 65 10.10 -1.11 3.26
CA ALA A 65 9.21 -2.21 3.57
C ALA A 65 9.77 -3.51 2.95
N PRO A 66 9.89 -4.61 3.71
CA PRO A 66 10.07 -5.92 3.12
C PRO A 66 8.90 -6.23 2.18
N ILE A 67 9.18 -6.85 1.04
CA ILE A 67 8.18 -7.25 0.07
C ILE A 67 7.96 -8.76 0.25
N PRO A 68 6.81 -9.18 0.81
CA PRO A 68 6.51 -10.60 0.98
C PRO A 68 6.18 -11.26 -0.37
N ASP A 69 6.36 -12.57 -0.44
CA ASP A 69 6.00 -13.35 -1.62
C ASP A 69 4.49 -13.21 -1.91
N GLY A 70 4.13 -13.06 -3.18
CA GLY A 70 2.74 -12.89 -3.61
C GLY A 70 2.18 -11.47 -3.41
N ALA A 71 2.97 -10.52 -2.90
CA ALA A 71 2.58 -9.12 -2.86
C ALA A 71 2.37 -8.53 -4.27
N ILE A 72 1.54 -7.51 -4.36
CA ILE A 72 1.40 -6.70 -5.58
C ILE A 72 2.57 -5.72 -5.64
N VAL A 73 3.41 -5.86 -6.67
CA VAL A 73 4.63 -5.06 -6.84
C VAL A 73 4.63 -4.33 -8.17
N GLN A 74 4.97 -3.05 -8.11
CA GLN A 74 5.32 -2.18 -9.22
C GLN A 74 6.84 -2.18 -9.40
N ASP A 75 7.32 -2.59 -10.58
CA ASP A 75 8.76 -2.64 -10.90
C ASP A 75 9.34 -1.22 -11.04
N ILE A 76 10.36 -0.91 -10.23
CA ILE A 76 11.05 0.38 -10.25
C ILE A 76 11.86 0.65 -11.51
N HIS A 77 12.26 -0.40 -12.23
CA HIS A 77 13.12 -0.28 -13.41
C HIS A 77 12.33 0.11 -14.66
N LEU A 78 11.01 -0.09 -14.66
CA LEU A 78 10.14 0.35 -15.74
C LEU A 78 9.97 1.88 -15.73
N PRO A 79 9.81 2.53 -16.90
CA PRO A 79 9.38 3.92 -16.99
C PRO A 79 8.05 4.13 -16.25
N HIS A 80 7.88 5.28 -15.59
CA HIS A 80 6.70 5.59 -14.77
C HIS A 80 5.36 5.37 -15.52
N GLU A 81 5.32 5.68 -16.81
CA GLU A 81 4.15 5.51 -17.67
C GLU A 81 3.81 4.04 -17.95
N GLU A 82 4.78 3.13 -17.88
CA GLU A 82 4.61 1.69 -18.09
C GLU A 82 4.42 0.92 -16.79
N ARG A 83 4.76 1.53 -15.64
CA ARG A 83 4.62 0.92 -14.33
C ARG A 83 3.17 0.56 -14.01
N GLU A 84 2.93 -0.70 -13.72
CA GLU A 84 1.67 -1.22 -13.20
C GLU A 84 1.91 -1.95 -11.87
N PRO A 85 0.93 -1.94 -10.95
CA PRO A 85 -0.33 -1.18 -11.02
C PRO A 85 -0.10 0.34 -10.85
N LYS A 86 -1.00 1.17 -11.38
CA LYS A 86 -0.98 2.62 -11.14
C LYS A 86 -1.29 2.96 -9.67
N ILE A 87 -0.45 3.83 -9.11
CA ILE A 87 -0.62 4.36 -7.75
C ILE A 87 -1.14 5.81 -7.90
N PRO A 88 -2.30 6.15 -7.32
CA PRO A 88 -2.87 7.49 -7.45
C PRO A 88 -2.07 8.51 -6.63
N ASN A 89 -2.26 9.80 -6.94
CA ASN A 89 -1.80 10.88 -6.08
C ASN A 89 -2.72 11.00 -4.85
N PHE A 90 -2.53 10.12 -3.86
CA PHE A 90 -3.26 10.17 -2.59
C PHE A 90 -2.56 11.11 -1.59
N ILE A 91 -3.32 11.60 -0.62
CA ILE A 91 -2.85 12.48 0.45
C ILE A 91 -2.17 11.63 1.52
N LEU A 92 -0.91 11.92 1.80
CA LEU A 92 -0.17 11.28 2.89
C LEU A 92 -0.67 11.78 4.25
N VAL A 93 -1.00 10.83 5.11
CA VAL A 93 -1.21 11.05 6.55
C VAL A 93 0.13 10.93 7.24
N SER A 94 0.47 11.91 8.09
CA SER A 94 1.74 12.02 8.82
C SER A 94 1.50 12.39 10.28
#